data_AF-A0A2H9MKN6-F1
#
_entry.id   AF-A0A2H9MKN6-F1
#
_cell.length_a   1.000
_cell.length_b   1.000
_cell.length_c   1.000
_cell.angle_alpha   90.00
_cell.angle_beta   90.00
_cell.angle_gamma   90.00
#
_symmetry.space_group_name_H-M   'P 1'
#
loop_
_entity.id
_entity.type
_entity.pdbx_description
1 polymer ?
#
loop_
_entity_poly.entity_id
_entity_poly.type
_entity_poly.pdbx_seq_one_letter_code
_entity_poly.pdbx_strand_id
1 'polypeptide(L)'
;MNEDAEFVVENVKKHTEWFKNCLPMIASENLISPLAREMMITDFCDRYAEGHPGKRYYQGCIYIDRVELKCIDLAKKLFRCSYADVRATSGTVANIGVFKALAKPGDTITALNTAEGAHISHAKFGGAGVRGLEVVNYPFDPKNMNIDVDGTVKLIKEIKPKIALFGQS
;
A
#
# COMPACT_ATOMS: atom_id res chain seq x y z
N MET A 1 -22.36 28.45 -7.13
CA MET A 1 -22.04 27.02 -7.31
C MET A 1 -23.27 26.27 -6.78
N ASN A 2 -23.56 25.00 -7.10
CA ASN A 2 -24.76 24.39 -6.46
C ASN A 2 -24.51 24.28 -4.94
N GLU A 3 -25.56 24.39 -4.13
CA GLU A 3 -25.50 24.37 -2.65
C GLU A 3 -24.69 23.17 -2.15
N ASP A 4 -24.82 22.00 -2.79
CA ASP A 4 -24.05 20.79 -2.47
C ASP A 4 -22.54 21.00 -2.59
N ALA A 5 -22.08 21.65 -3.66
CA ALA A 5 -20.66 21.88 -3.89
C ALA A 5 -20.11 22.96 -2.94
N GLU A 6 -20.94 23.94 -2.57
CA GLU A 6 -20.59 24.93 -1.54
C GLU A 6 -20.44 24.27 -0.16
N PHE A 7 -21.36 23.37 0.20
CA PHE A 7 -21.29 22.57 1.42
C PHE A 7 -19.99 21.75 1.50
N VAL A 8 -19.60 21.06 0.42
CA VAL A 8 -18.36 20.27 0.40
C VAL A 8 -17.13 21.17 0.57
N VAL A 9 -17.04 22.26 -0.20
CA VAL A 9 -15.90 23.18 -0.13
C VAL A 9 -15.77 23.81 1.26
N GLU A 10 -16.89 24.21 1.86
CA GLU A 10 -16.89 24.80 3.21
C GLU A 10 -16.38 23.81 4.26
N ASN A 11 -16.87 22.57 4.26
CA ASN A 11 -16.46 21.56 5.24
C ASN A 11 -14.99 21.14 5.07
N VAL A 12 -14.48 21.01 3.84
CA VAL A 12 -13.07 20.71 3.59
C VAL A 12 -12.16 21.82 4.13
N LYS A 13 -12.55 23.09 3.94
CA LYS A 13 -11.82 24.25 4.49
C LYS A 13 -11.85 24.26 6.02
N LYS A 14 -13.02 24.05 6.63
CA LYS A 14 -13.17 23.97 8.09
C LYS A 14 -12.33 22.84 8.69
N HIS A 15 -12.35 21.65 8.08
CA HIS A 15 -11.52 20.53 8.51
C HIS A 15 -10.02 20.85 8.46
N THR A 16 -9.57 21.45 7.35
CA THR A 16 -8.16 21.85 7.20
C THR A 16 -7.74 22.85 8.28
N GLU A 17 -8.58 23.84 8.58
CA GLU A 17 -8.30 24.84 9.62
C GLU A 17 -8.33 24.24 11.03
N TRP A 18 -9.28 23.33 11.29
CA TRP A 18 -9.34 22.60 12.55
C TRP A 18 -8.06 21.80 12.78
N PHE A 19 -7.61 21.01 11.80
CA PHE A 19 -6.42 20.16 11.91
C PHE A 19 -5.12 20.96 12.11
N LYS A 20 -5.02 22.20 11.62
CA LYS A 20 -3.86 23.09 11.90
C LYS A 20 -3.70 23.40 13.39
N ASN A 21 -4.80 23.36 14.14
CA ASN A 21 -4.84 23.64 15.57
C ASN A 21 -4.86 22.36 16.42
N CYS A 22 -4.73 21.20 15.78
CA CYS A 22 -4.67 19.89 16.45
C CYS A 22 -3.24 19.39 16.56
N LEU A 23 -3.03 18.47 17.51
CA LEU A 23 -1.83 17.65 17.57
C LEU A 23 -2.19 16.23 17.09
N PRO A 24 -2.01 15.90 15.80
CA PRO A 24 -2.27 14.55 15.31
C PRO A 24 -1.27 13.56 15.91
N MET A 25 -1.78 12.51 16.54
CA MET A 25 -0.98 11.45 17.19
C MET A 25 -1.19 10.07 16.55
N ILE A 26 -1.86 10.01 15.40
CA ILE A 26 -2.04 8.77 14.65
C ILE A 26 -0.72 8.45 13.92
N ALA A 27 -0.11 7.32 14.25
CA ALA A 27 1.24 6.95 13.78
C ALA A 27 1.39 6.87 12.25
N SER A 28 0.30 6.59 11.53
CA SER A 28 0.28 6.44 10.07
C SER A 28 -0.04 7.73 9.31
N GLU A 29 -0.40 8.81 10.02
CA GLU A 29 -0.70 10.10 9.39
C GLU A 29 0.56 10.96 9.22
N ASN A 30 0.56 11.81 8.19
CA ASN A 30 1.63 12.75 7.94
C ASN A 30 1.16 13.95 7.10
N LEU A 31 1.94 15.03 7.09
CA LEU A 31 1.71 16.19 6.24
C LEU A 31 2.46 16.03 4.91
N ILE A 32 1.70 16.03 3.81
CA ILE A 32 2.27 16.06 2.46
C ILE A 32 2.95 17.41 2.19
N SER A 33 4.11 17.41 1.53
CA SER A 33 4.80 18.65 1.16
C SER A 33 3.98 19.46 0.13
N PRO A 34 4.06 20.80 0.12
CA PRO A 34 3.31 21.62 -0.84
C PRO A 34 3.55 21.24 -2.30
N LEU A 35 4.81 20.94 -2.66
CA LEU A 35 5.18 20.52 -4.02
C LEU A 35 4.52 19.18 -4.40
N ALA A 36 4.53 18.20 -3.47
CA ALA A 36 3.88 16.92 -3.75
C ALA A 36 2.35 17.07 -3.86
N ARG A 37 1.74 17.95 -3.05
CA ARG A 37 0.32 18.27 -3.14
C ARG A 37 -0.06 18.90 -4.47
N GLU A 38 0.75 19.82 -4.99
CA GLU A 38 0.50 20.50 -6.27
C GLU A 38 0.42 19.50 -7.43
N MET A 39 1.24 18.44 -7.41
CA MET A 39 1.23 17.43 -8.48
C MET A 39 -0.10 16.65 -8.57
N MET A 40 -0.85 16.56 -7.47
CA MET A 40 -2.12 15.80 -7.38
C MET A 40 -3.29 16.47 -8.10
N ILE A 41 -3.16 17.73 -8.51
CA ILE A 41 -4.21 18.50 -9.18
C ILE A 41 -3.84 18.90 -10.61
N THR A 42 -2.82 18.25 -11.17
CA THR A 42 -2.37 18.49 -12.54
C THR A 42 -3.14 17.63 -13.53
N ASP A 43 -3.04 18.00 -14.81
CA ASP A 43 -3.61 17.25 -15.94
C ASP A 43 -3.22 15.76 -15.96
N PHE A 44 -2.11 15.37 -15.31
CA PHE A 44 -1.69 13.97 -15.19
C PHE A 44 -2.77 13.07 -14.57
N CYS A 45 -3.61 13.59 -13.68
CA CYS A 45 -4.68 12.83 -13.04
C CYS A 45 -5.84 12.50 -13.99
N ASP A 46 -5.93 13.19 -15.14
CA ASP A 46 -7.02 13.03 -16.11
C ASP A 46 -6.60 12.18 -17.34
N ARG A 47 -5.36 11.68 -17.38
CA ARG A 47 -4.81 10.95 -18.53
C ARG A 47 -4.74 9.45 -18.28
N TYR A 48 -5.26 8.69 -19.23
CA TYR A 48 -5.03 7.25 -19.30
C TYR A 48 -3.62 6.95 -19.82
N ALA A 49 -2.88 6.13 -19.06
CA ALA A 49 -1.54 5.68 -19.41
C ALA A 49 -1.36 4.17 -19.16
N GLU A 50 -2.34 3.36 -19.58
CA GLU A 50 -2.29 1.91 -19.45
C GLU A 50 -1.07 1.31 -20.16
N GLY A 51 -0.42 0.35 -19.50
CA GLY A 51 0.77 -0.33 -19.99
C GLY A 51 2.04 0.07 -19.24
N HIS A 52 3.18 -0.09 -19.91
CA HIS A 52 4.50 0.29 -19.39
C HIS A 52 5.08 1.45 -20.22
N PRO A 53 6.06 2.21 -19.68
CA PRO A 53 6.77 3.22 -20.46
C PRO A 53 7.28 2.66 -21.80
N GLY A 54 7.02 3.37 -22.90
CA GLY A 54 7.35 2.94 -24.27
C GLY A 54 6.46 1.81 -24.85
N LYS A 55 5.53 1.27 -24.07
CA LYS A 55 4.58 0.21 -24.47
C LYS A 55 3.19 0.52 -23.91
N ARG A 56 2.69 1.71 -24.24
CA ARG A 56 1.36 2.19 -23.81
C ARG A 56 0.28 1.73 -24.77
N TYR A 57 -0.91 1.48 -24.23
CA TYR A 57 -2.10 1.18 -25.04
C TYR A 57 -2.73 2.46 -25.62
N TYR A 58 -2.57 3.60 -24.93
CA TYR A 58 -3.03 4.92 -25.40
C TYR A 58 -1.88 5.78 -25.92
N GLN A 59 -2.23 6.74 -26.77
CA GLN A 59 -1.30 7.74 -27.33
C GLN A 59 -1.14 8.94 -26.37
N GLY A 60 -0.08 9.72 -26.57
CA GLY A 60 0.11 10.99 -25.84
C GLY A 60 0.84 10.88 -24.49
N CYS A 61 1.39 9.72 -24.13
CA CYS A 61 2.04 9.50 -22.83
C CYS A 61 3.50 9.97 -22.74
N ILE A 62 3.98 10.82 -23.66
CA ILE A 62 5.41 11.20 -23.79
C ILE A 62 5.97 11.72 -22.45
N TYR A 63 5.26 12.62 -21.78
CA TYR A 63 5.72 13.19 -20.51
C TYR A 63 5.42 12.29 -19.30
N ILE A 64 4.34 11.51 -19.35
CA ILE A 64 4.01 10.52 -18.32
C ILE A 64 5.12 9.46 -18.23
N ASP A 65 5.59 8.96 -19.37
CA ASP A 65 6.68 7.99 -19.43
C ASP A 65 7.97 8.53 -18.81
N ARG A 66 8.30 9.80 -19.11
CA ARG A 66 9.51 10.45 -18.55
C ARG A 66 9.42 10.57 -17.04
N VAL A 67 8.27 10.94 -16.49
CA VAL A 67 8.05 11.05 -15.05
C VAL A 67 8.06 9.67 -14.40
N GLU A 68 7.34 8.68 -14.95
CA GLU A 68 7.27 7.32 -14.40
C GLU A 68 8.66 6.67 -14.36
N LEU A 69 9.45 6.77 -15.43
CA LEU A 69 10.82 6.27 -15.46
C LEU A 69 11.71 6.96 -14.41
N LYS A 70 11.56 8.27 -14.24
CA LYS A 70 12.31 9.00 -13.21
C LYS A 70 11.93 8.57 -11.80
N CYS A 71 10.65 8.36 -11.54
CA CYS A 71 10.16 7.86 -10.25
C CYS A 71 10.67 6.44 -9.97
N ILE A 72 10.69 5.56 -10.97
CA ILE A 72 11.27 4.21 -10.85
C ILE A 72 12.76 4.29 -10.48
N ASP A 73 13.54 5.12 -11.17
CA ASP A 73 14.96 5.29 -10.86
C ASP A 73 15.21 5.83 -9.45
N LEU A 74 14.39 6.80 -9.02
CA LEU A 74 14.46 7.36 -7.68
C LEU A 74 14.10 6.31 -6.61
N ALA A 75 13.05 5.51 -6.82
CA ALA A 75 12.66 4.43 -5.93
C ALA A 75 13.77 3.38 -5.82
N LYS A 76 14.33 2.96 -6.96
CA LYS A 76 15.45 2.02 -7.01
C LYS A 76 16.67 2.52 -6.25
N LYS A 77 17.00 3.81 -6.40
CA LYS A 77 18.09 4.45 -5.66
C LYS A 77 17.81 4.53 -4.15
N LEU A 78 16.60 4.94 -3.77
CA LEU A 78 16.19 5.10 -2.37
C LEU A 78 16.23 3.77 -1.62
N PHE A 79 15.61 2.73 -2.18
CA PHE A 79 15.51 1.41 -1.56
C PHE A 79 16.69 0.49 -1.90
N ARG A 80 17.67 0.96 -2.69
CA ARG A 80 18.85 0.19 -3.13
C ARG A 80 18.46 -1.15 -3.78
N CYS A 81 17.47 -1.12 -4.67
CA CYS A 81 16.93 -2.31 -5.33
C CYS A 81 17.13 -2.28 -6.85
N SER A 82 17.13 -3.47 -7.47
CA SER A 82 17.26 -3.64 -8.92
C SER A 82 15.94 -3.47 -9.67
N TYR A 83 14.80 -3.50 -8.97
CA TYR A 83 13.46 -3.37 -9.53
C TYR A 83 12.55 -2.57 -8.59
N ALA A 84 11.74 -1.68 -9.14
CA ALA A 84 10.67 -0.97 -8.44
C ALA A 84 9.49 -0.77 -9.39
N ASP A 85 8.28 -0.85 -8.84
CA ASP A 85 7.04 -0.52 -9.53
C ASP A 85 6.34 0.59 -8.74
N VAL A 86 5.98 1.68 -9.42
CA VAL A 86 5.44 2.91 -8.82
C VAL A 86 3.95 3.10 -9.13
N ARG A 87 3.29 2.09 -9.73
CA ARG A 87 1.92 2.23 -10.26
C ARG A 87 0.82 1.79 -9.30
N ALA A 88 1.17 1.11 -8.20
CA ALA A 88 0.17 0.73 -7.20
C ALA A 88 -0.42 1.98 -6.53
N THR A 89 -1.74 2.12 -6.56
CA THR A 89 -2.45 3.31 -6.06
C THR A 89 -2.57 3.37 -4.54
N SER A 90 -2.33 2.25 -3.85
CA SER A 90 -2.32 2.17 -2.38
C SER A 90 -1.54 0.94 -1.90
N GLY A 91 -1.21 0.90 -0.60
CA GLY A 91 -0.52 -0.26 0.01
C GLY A 91 -1.30 -1.58 -0.10
N THR A 92 -2.62 -1.56 0.10
CA THR A 92 -3.46 -2.76 -0.05
C THR A 92 -3.44 -3.28 -1.50
N VAL A 93 -3.52 -2.38 -2.49
CA VAL A 93 -3.45 -2.77 -3.91
C VAL A 93 -2.07 -3.33 -4.26
N ALA A 94 -0.99 -2.76 -3.71
CA ALA A 94 0.36 -3.30 -3.87
C ALA A 94 0.47 -4.74 -3.34
N ASN A 95 -0.04 -5.00 -2.12
CA ASN A 95 -0.05 -6.34 -1.55
C ASN A 95 -0.85 -7.33 -2.41
N ILE A 96 -2.04 -6.94 -2.89
CA ILE A 96 -2.85 -7.78 -3.80
C ILE A 96 -2.08 -8.11 -5.08
N GLY A 97 -1.34 -7.14 -5.64
CA GLY A 97 -0.47 -7.34 -6.80
C GLY A 97 0.61 -8.40 -6.54
N VAL A 98 1.31 -8.32 -5.41
CA VAL A 98 2.33 -9.29 -4.99
C VAL A 98 1.72 -10.68 -4.78
N PHE A 99 0.58 -10.76 -4.09
CA PHE A 99 -0.17 -12.00 -3.89
C PHE A 99 -0.56 -12.64 -5.22
N LYS A 100 -1.07 -11.84 -6.17
CA LYS A 100 -1.41 -12.32 -7.51
C LYS A 100 -0.20 -12.83 -8.27
N ALA A 101 0.96 -12.19 -8.12
CA ALA A 101 2.19 -12.58 -8.82
C ALA A 101 2.80 -13.87 -8.27
N LEU A 102 2.73 -14.08 -6.94
CA LEU A 102 3.48 -15.15 -6.26
C LEU A 102 2.61 -16.34 -5.81
N ALA A 103 1.30 -16.17 -5.70
CA ALA A 103 0.38 -17.18 -5.17
C ALA A 103 -0.91 -17.34 -5.98
N LYS A 104 -1.50 -18.53 -5.87
CA LYS A 104 -2.78 -18.92 -6.46
C LYS A 104 -3.86 -19.01 -5.37
N PRO A 105 -5.15 -18.85 -5.71
CA PRO A 105 -6.22 -19.15 -4.76
C PRO A 105 -6.06 -20.56 -4.17
N GLY A 106 -6.25 -20.69 -2.87
CA GLY A 106 -6.02 -21.91 -2.09
C GLY A 106 -4.60 -22.08 -1.55
N ASP A 107 -3.61 -21.32 -2.06
CA ASP A 107 -2.26 -21.36 -1.49
C ASP A 107 -2.26 -20.79 -0.06
N THR A 108 -1.47 -21.42 0.81
CA THR A 108 -1.25 -20.95 2.18
C THR A 108 -0.22 -19.84 2.21
N ILE A 109 -0.51 -18.76 2.94
CA ILE A 109 0.44 -17.71 3.29
C ILE A 109 0.51 -17.56 4.81
N THR A 110 1.58 -16.96 5.30
CA THR A 110 1.71 -16.61 6.72
C THR A 110 1.83 -15.12 6.92
N ALA A 111 1.27 -14.62 8.02
CA ALA A 111 1.31 -13.22 8.42
C ALA A 111 1.08 -13.09 9.95
N LEU A 112 1.44 -11.95 10.54
CA LEU A 112 1.02 -11.63 11.91
C LEU A 112 -0.52 -11.49 11.98
N ASN A 113 -1.14 -11.69 13.16
CA ASN A 113 -2.57 -11.43 13.34
C ASN A 113 -2.85 -9.92 13.41
N THR A 114 -3.98 -9.46 12.87
CA THR A 114 -4.41 -8.06 12.98
C THR A 114 -4.54 -7.60 14.43
N ALA A 115 -5.03 -8.47 15.32
CA ALA A 115 -5.13 -8.15 16.75
C ALA A 115 -3.75 -8.02 17.45
N GLU A 116 -2.69 -8.50 16.81
CA GLU A 116 -1.31 -8.49 17.30
C GLU A 116 -0.45 -7.45 16.57
N GLY A 117 -1.06 -6.57 15.76
CA GLY A 117 -0.38 -5.47 15.08
C GLY A 117 -0.20 -5.66 13.58
N ALA A 118 -0.80 -6.68 12.94
CA ALA A 118 -0.74 -6.80 11.49
C ALA A 118 -1.67 -5.81 10.76
N HIS A 119 -1.40 -5.59 9.48
CA HIS A 119 -2.27 -4.80 8.61
C HIS A 119 -3.45 -5.64 8.08
N ILE A 120 -4.64 -5.04 7.98
CA ILE A 120 -5.87 -5.69 7.50
C ILE A 120 -5.73 -6.36 6.12
N SER A 121 -4.85 -5.85 5.25
CA SER A 121 -4.66 -6.41 3.90
C SER A 121 -4.05 -7.83 3.93
N HIS A 122 -3.45 -8.25 5.04
CA HIS A 122 -2.92 -9.59 5.22
C HIS A 122 -3.98 -10.58 5.72
N ALA A 123 -5.11 -10.10 6.23
CA ALA A 123 -6.14 -10.93 6.84
C ALA A 123 -7.06 -11.60 5.80
N LYS A 124 -7.76 -12.66 6.23
CA LYS A 124 -8.74 -13.40 5.41
C LYS A 124 -9.95 -12.55 4.98
N PHE A 125 -10.25 -11.46 5.69
CA PHE A 125 -11.30 -10.50 5.29
C PHE A 125 -10.73 -9.30 4.50
N GLY A 126 -9.42 -9.27 4.24
CA GLY A 126 -8.74 -8.20 3.51
C GLY A 126 -8.19 -8.65 2.16
N GLY A 127 -7.07 -8.08 1.74
CA GLY A 127 -6.46 -8.30 0.42
C GLY A 127 -6.07 -9.76 0.16
N ALA A 128 -5.56 -10.48 1.16
CA ALA A 128 -5.28 -11.91 1.07
C ALA A 128 -6.57 -12.72 0.83
N GLY A 129 -7.64 -12.38 1.55
CA GLY A 129 -8.99 -12.91 1.35
C GLY A 129 -9.55 -12.68 -0.05
N VAL A 130 -9.43 -11.46 -0.56
CA VAL A 130 -9.83 -11.11 -1.93
C VAL A 130 -9.09 -11.96 -2.97
N ARG A 131 -7.85 -12.38 -2.68
CA ARG A 131 -7.10 -13.32 -3.55
C ARG A 131 -7.40 -14.79 -3.30
N GLY A 132 -8.26 -15.12 -2.33
CA GLY A 132 -8.63 -16.48 -1.96
C GLY A 132 -7.47 -17.24 -1.34
N LEU A 133 -6.59 -16.57 -0.60
CA LEU A 133 -5.46 -17.19 0.08
C LEU A 133 -5.85 -17.64 1.48
N GLU A 134 -5.30 -18.78 1.91
CA GLU A 134 -5.48 -19.25 3.28
C GLU A 134 -4.37 -18.68 4.17
N VAL A 135 -4.75 -17.86 5.15
CA VAL A 135 -3.81 -17.15 6.03
C VAL A 135 -3.63 -17.93 7.32
N VAL A 136 -2.39 -18.29 7.63
CA VAL A 136 -2.00 -18.87 8.92
C VAL A 136 -1.21 -17.84 9.71
N ASN A 137 -1.62 -17.56 10.94
CA ASN A 137 -0.98 -16.52 11.73
C ASN A 137 0.30 -16.99 12.41
N TYR A 138 1.27 -16.09 12.54
CA TYR A 138 2.45 -16.33 13.36
C TYR A 138 2.10 -16.44 14.85
N PRO A 139 2.77 -17.30 15.62
CA PRO A 139 2.66 -17.28 17.08
C PRO A 139 3.18 -15.95 17.65
N PHE A 140 2.52 -15.45 18.68
CA PHE A 140 2.85 -14.18 19.35
C PHE A 140 3.13 -14.41 20.83
N ASP A 141 4.13 -13.72 21.36
CA ASP A 141 4.47 -13.68 22.78
C ASP A 141 3.83 -12.45 23.44
N PRO A 142 2.70 -12.62 24.17
CA PRO A 142 2.01 -11.51 24.81
C PRO A 142 2.78 -10.91 25.99
N LYS A 143 3.77 -11.62 26.55
CA LYS A 143 4.59 -11.10 27.64
C LYS A 143 5.65 -10.15 27.10
N ASN A 144 6.29 -10.51 25.99
CA ASN A 144 7.31 -9.69 25.34
C ASN A 144 6.73 -8.71 24.31
N MET A 145 5.42 -8.79 24.03
CA MET A 145 4.70 -7.98 23.04
C MET A 145 5.38 -8.04 21.67
N ASN A 146 5.78 -9.24 21.25
CA ASN A 146 6.50 -9.46 20.00
C ASN A 146 6.16 -10.83 19.40
N ILE A 147 6.49 -11.03 18.13
CA ILE A 147 6.38 -12.33 17.48
C ILE A 147 7.23 -13.37 18.22
N ASP A 148 6.67 -14.57 18.45
CA ASP A 148 7.47 -15.71 18.91
C ASP A 148 8.28 -16.21 17.71
N VAL A 149 9.55 -15.80 17.67
CA VAL A 149 10.47 -16.08 16.55
C VAL A 149 10.69 -17.58 16.39
N ASP A 150 10.90 -18.32 17.49
CA ASP A 150 11.17 -19.76 17.42
C ASP A 150 9.93 -20.53 16.97
N GLY A 151 8.76 -20.19 17.54
CA GLY A 151 7.47 -20.71 17.10
C GLY A 151 7.18 -20.40 15.64
N THR A 152 7.50 -19.19 15.19
CA THR A 152 7.35 -18.76 13.79
C THR A 152 8.25 -19.55 12.84
N VAL A 153 9.52 -19.74 13.19
CA VAL A 153 10.46 -20.55 12.39
C VAL A 153 9.97 -21.98 12.27
N LYS A 154 9.49 -22.57 13.37
CA LYS A 154 8.93 -23.92 13.39
C LYS A 154 7.70 -24.01 12.49
N LEU A 155 6.76 -23.08 12.64
CA LEU A 155 5.54 -23.00 11.84
C LEU A 155 5.85 -22.92 10.33
N ILE A 156 6.73 -21.99 9.92
CA ILE A 156 7.09 -21.79 8.50
C ILE A 156 7.73 -23.06 7.93
N LYS A 157 8.59 -23.75 8.68
CA LYS A 157 9.22 -25.01 8.25
C LYS A 157 8.22 -26.16 8.11
N GLU A 158 7.21 -26.20 8.98
CA GLU A 158 6.18 -27.23 9.00
C GLU A 158 5.20 -27.06 7.83
N ILE A 159 4.59 -25.89 7.70
CA ILE A 159 3.51 -25.67 6.74
C ILE A 159 4.00 -25.21 5.35
N LYS A 160 5.27 -24.77 5.26
CA LYS A 160 5.93 -24.35 4.01
C LYS A 160 5.07 -23.40 3.17
N PRO A 161 4.69 -22.24 3.72
CA PRO A 161 3.75 -21.34 3.06
C PRO A 161 4.33 -20.83 1.74
N LYS A 162 3.46 -20.51 0.79
CA LYS A 162 3.84 -19.92 -0.50
C LYS A 162 4.49 -18.56 -0.33
N ILE A 163 4.04 -17.79 0.66
CA ILE A 163 4.53 -16.46 1.02
C ILE A 163 4.58 -16.36 2.56
N ALA A 164 5.68 -15.84 3.10
CA ALA A 164 5.79 -15.41 4.48
C ALA A 164 5.85 -13.88 4.55
N LEU A 165 4.87 -13.25 5.19
CA LEU A 165 4.70 -11.79 5.25
C LEU A 165 5.17 -11.24 6.58
N PHE A 166 6.28 -10.50 6.55
CA PHE A 166 6.78 -9.74 7.70
C PHE A 166 6.43 -8.26 7.54
N GLY A 167 5.43 -7.80 8.29
CA GLY A 167 4.98 -6.40 8.31
C GLY A 167 3.89 -6.16 9.35
N GLN A 168 3.87 -4.95 9.92
CA GLN A 168 2.98 -4.53 11.00
C GLN A 168 2.45 -3.11 10.77
N SER A 169 1.45 -2.69 11.54
CA SER A 169 0.82 -1.36 11.52
C SER A 169 0.79 -0.73 12.90
#